data_AF-A0A812R8I8-F1
#
_entry.id   AF-A0A812R8I8-F1
#
_cell.length_a   1.000
_cell.length_b   1.000
_cell.length_c   1.000
_cell.angle_alpha   90.00
_cell.angle_beta   90.00
_cell.angle_gamma   90.00
#
_symmetry.space_group_name_H-M   'P 1'
#
loop_
_entity.id
_entity.type
_entity.pdbx_description
1 polymer ?
#
loop_
_entity_poly.entity_id
_entity_poly.type
_entity_poly.pdbx_seq_one_letter_code
_entity_poly.pdbx_strand_id
1 'polypeptide(L)'
;MDYITEPVWSSKPFSKRMPTHPEMLRFKRPPPPCCKCLHKDPFPDPFCRGIPHDSVPLPEEEAQELLRNLEGSWKIVPPEGSSHDIMYTTVHVQDDRYTLSGGTRLTFGGEQPNPPCTEHFHFYRGPEKEIYLDYIGTVFTKTDFQNGRVEFNNGLNIPVVWQRGENNSSSPQQQNMPSDIVMVTADKVTAVPGVVQATVVVVS
;
A
#
# COMPACT_ATOMS: atom_id res chain seq x y z
N MET A 1 -2.14 -12.08 -8.12
CA MET A 1 -2.38 -11.66 -9.52
C MET A 1 -1.08 -10.99 -9.91
N ASP A 2 -0.12 -11.73 -10.45
CA ASP A 2 1.29 -11.35 -10.33
C ASP A 2 1.76 -10.70 -11.63
N TYR A 3 1.30 -9.47 -11.89
CA TYR A 3 1.67 -8.75 -13.12
C TYR A 3 2.53 -7.52 -12.88
N ILE A 4 2.66 -7.07 -11.62
CA ILE A 4 3.62 -6.04 -11.25
C ILE A 4 4.87 -6.79 -10.80
N THR A 5 5.80 -6.99 -11.72
CA THR A 5 7.02 -7.79 -11.51
C THR A 5 8.25 -6.93 -11.20
N GLU A 6 8.12 -5.62 -11.30
CA GLU A 6 9.20 -4.66 -11.07
C GLU A 6 8.68 -3.40 -10.35
N PRO A 7 9.55 -2.72 -9.57
CA PRO A 7 9.21 -1.44 -8.94
C PRO A 7 8.77 -0.38 -9.95
N VAL A 8 7.67 0.31 -9.63
CA VAL A 8 7.25 1.50 -10.37
C VAL A 8 8.05 2.70 -9.84
N TRP A 9 9.25 2.90 -10.39
CA TRP A 9 10.10 4.01 -9.99
C TRP A 9 9.50 5.37 -10.35
N SER A 10 9.56 6.31 -9.39
CA SER A 10 8.92 7.62 -9.50
C SER A 10 9.70 8.70 -8.77
N SER A 11 9.99 9.81 -9.45
CA SER A 11 10.62 11.00 -8.84
C SER A 11 9.61 11.90 -8.13
N LYS A 12 8.32 11.72 -8.38
CA LYS A 12 7.23 12.47 -7.75
C LYS A 12 6.05 11.54 -7.46
N PRO A 13 5.53 11.48 -6.23
CA PRO A 13 4.34 10.70 -5.89
C PRO A 13 3.20 10.93 -6.89
N PHE A 14 2.55 9.86 -7.34
CA PHE A 14 1.37 9.92 -8.23
C PHE A 14 1.64 10.52 -9.61
N SER A 15 2.89 10.41 -10.09
CA SER A 15 3.28 10.84 -11.44
C SER A 15 3.27 9.70 -12.47
N LYS A 16 3.21 8.44 -12.03
CA LYS A 16 3.18 7.24 -12.88
C LYS A 16 1.80 6.61 -12.87
N ARG A 17 1.41 6.06 -14.01
CA ARG A 17 0.18 5.25 -14.12
C ARG A 17 0.44 3.88 -13.53
N MET A 18 -0.55 3.32 -12.85
CA MET A 18 -0.50 1.93 -12.40
C MET A 18 -0.26 1.02 -13.61
N PRO A 19 0.68 0.07 -13.54
CA PRO A 19 0.87 -0.89 -14.61
C PRO A 19 -0.45 -1.60 -14.90
N THR A 20 -0.76 -1.78 -16.18
CA THR A 20 -1.94 -2.53 -16.61
C THR A 20 -1.51 -3.93 -17.00
N HIS A 21 -2.24 -4.96 -16.55
CA HIS A 21 -2.01 -6.32 -17.00
C HIS A 21 -2.01 -6.38 -18.54
N PRO A 22 -1.01 -6.99 -19.21
CA PRO A 22 -0.94 -7.02 -20.67
C PRO A 22 -2.21 -7.59 -21.34
N GLU A 23 -2.88 -8.55 -20.71
CA GLU A 23 -4.16 -9.08 -21.22
C GLU A 23 -5.33 -8.09 -21.09
N MET A 24 -5.33 -7.19 -20.10
CA MET A 24 -6.34 -6.13 -20.00
C MET A 24 -6.20 -5.12 -21.14
N LEU A 25 -4.99 -4.94 -21.68
CA LEU A 25 -4.77 -4.15 -22.89
C LEU A 25 -5.41 -4.79 -24.14
N ARG A 26 -5.57 -6.12 -24.19
CA ARG A 26 -6.22 -6.82 -25.31
C ARG A 26 -7.72 -6.54 -25.39
N PHE A 27 -8.35 -6.20 -24.25
CA PHE A 27 -9.77 -5.83 -24.19
C PHE A 27 -10.02 -4.36 -24.49
N LYS A 28 -8.98 -3.51 -24.52
CA LYS A 28 -9.04 -2.16 -25.09
C LYS A 28 -9.09 -2.23 -26.62
N ARG A 29 -10.16 -2.83 -27.18
CA ARG A 29 -10.40 -2.74 -28.63
C ARG A 29 -10.55 -1.26 -28.99
N PRO A 30 -9.91 -0.78 -30.07
CA PRO A 30 -10.16 0.57 -30.52
C PRO A 30 -11.67 0.73 -30.75
N PRO A 31 -12.28 1.84 -30.31
CA PRO A 31 -13.69 2.08 -30.58
C PRO A 31 -13.93 1.97 -32.09
N PRO A 32 -15.09 1.43 -32.53
CA PRO A 32 -15.38 1.31 -33.95
C PRO A 32 -15.16 2.66 -34.66
N PRO A 33 -14.55 2.65 -35.87
CA PRO A 33 -13.96 3.83 -36.53
C PRO A 33 -14.96 4.96 -36.87
N CYS A 34 -16.26 4.76 -36.63
CA CYS A 34 -17.32 5.72 -36.94
C CYS A 34 -17.60 6.76 -35.85
N CYS A 35 -16.97 6.69 -34.67
CA CYS A 35 -17.23 7.63 -33.58
C CYS A 35 -15.97 8.42 -33.16
N LYS A 36 -15.73 9.57 -33.81
CA LYS A 36 -14.68 10.54 -33.44
C LYS A 36 -14.82 11.09 -32.00
N CYS A 37 -15.94 10.83 -31.33
CA CYS A 37 -16.24 11.24 -29.95
C CYS A 37 -15.65 10.30 -28.87
N LEU A 38 -15.20 9.08 -29.24
CA LEU A 38 -14.82 8.03 -28.30
C LEU A 38 -13.30 7.80 -28.16
N HIS A 39 -12.47 8.72 -28.67
CA HIS A 39 -11.00 8.58 -28.59
C HIS A 39 -10.39 8.86 -27.21
N LYS A 40 -11.19 9.21 -26.20
CA LYS A 40 -10.70 9.31 -24.82
C LYS A 40 -10.91 7.96 -24.16
N ASP A 41 -9.81 7.32 -23.76
CA ASP A 41 -9.84 6.10 -22.94
C ASP A 41 -10.82 6.36 -21.78
N PRO A 42 -11.97 5.68 -21.72
CA PRO A 42 -13.06 6.09 -20.83
C PRO A 42 -12.68 5.96 -19.35
N PHE A 43 -11.65 5.17 -19.04
CA PHE A 43 -11.12 4.96 -17.70
C PHE A 43 -9.59 4.82 -17.75
N PRO A 44 -8.83 5.94 -17.78
CA PRO A 44 -7.38 5.83 -17.74
C PRO A 44 -6.96 5.20 -16.41
N ASP A 45 -6.00 4.27 -16.45
CA ASP A 45 -5.48 3.59 -15.27
C ASP A 45 -5.11 4.62 -14.18
N PRO A 46 -5.40 4.38 -12.89
CA PRO A 46 -5.15 5.37 -11.86
C PRO A 46 -3.66 5.69 -11.75
N PHE A 47 -3.33 6.89 -11.24
CA PHE A 47 -1.94 7.18 -10.88
C PHE A 47 -1.57 6.45 -9.59
N CYS A 48 -0.36 5.90 -9.54
CA CYS A 48 0.19 5.30 -8.35
C CYS A 48 1.35 6.13 -7.78
N ARG A 49 1.59 6.03 -6.47
CA ARG A 49 2.67 6.73 -5.77
C ARG A 49 4.02 6.47 -6.45
N GLY A 50 4.30 5.20 -6.70
CA GLY A 50 5.60 4.71 -7.11
C GLY A 50 6.62 4.74 -5.96
N ILE A 51 7.78 4.15 -6.20
CA ILE A 51 8.90 4.11 -5.25
C ILE A 51 9.95 5.17 -5.67
N PRO A 52 10.48 5.99 -4.75
CA PRO A 52 11.57 6.93 -5.04
C PRO A 52 12.81 6.23 -5.63
N HIS A 53 13.48 6.86 -6.59
CA HIS A 53 14.65 6.27 -7.28
C HIS A 53 15.83 5.94 -6.36
N ASP A 54 15.97 6.66 -5.25
CA ASP A 54 17.05 6.44 -4.28
C ASP A 54 16.67 5.40 -3.22
N SER A 55 15.51 4.74 -3.37
CA SER A 55 15.11 3.66 -2.48
C SER A 55 15.93 2.40 -2.73
N VAL A 56 16.26 1.70 -1.66
CA VAL A 56 17.02 0.45 -1.71
C VAL A 56 16.19 -0.71 -1.15
N PRO A 57 16.36 -1.95 -1.64
CA PRO A 57 15.75 -3.11 -1.01
C PRO A 57 16.12 -3.19 0.47
N LEU A 58 15.16 -3.56 1.30
CA LEU A 58 15.39 -3.71 2.73
C LEU A 58 16.37 -4.87 2.99
N PRO A 59 17.32 -4.76 3.94
CA PRO A 59 18.17 -5.89 4.32
C PRO A 59 17.34 -7.10 4.73
N GLU A 60 17.81 -8.31 4.41
CA GLU A 60 17.06 -9.55 4.61
C GLU A 60 16.64 -9.75 6.07
N GLU A 61 17.53 -9.49 7.03
CA GLU A 61 17.24 -9.62 8.47
C GLU A 61 16.06 -8.73 8.90
N GLU A 62 16.05 -7.47 8.43
CA GLU A 62 15.01 -6.50 8.74
C GLU A 62 13.69 -6.85 8.03
N ALA A 63 13.75 -7.29 6.78
CA ALA A 63 12.59 -7.76 6.04
C ALA A 63 11.94 -8.97 6.76
N GLN A 64 12.75 -9.93 7.21
CA GLN A 64 12.27 -11.09 7.96
C GLN A 64 11.66 -10.70 9.31
N GLU A 65 12.20 -9.67 9.97
CA GLU A 65 11.61 -9.14 11.20
C GLU A 65 10.22 -8.52 10.95
N LEU A 66 10.08 -7.72 9.90
CA LEU A 66 8.78 -7.17 9.51
C LEU A 66 7.78 -8.28 9.18
N LEU A 67 8.20 -9.30 8.43
CA LEU A 67 7.34 -10.44 8.09
C LEU A 67 6.87 -11.18 9.34
N ARG A 68 7.76 -11.48 10.29
CA ARG A 68 7.38 -12.10 11.58
C ARG A 68 6.36 -11.26 12.35
N ASN A 69 6.52 -9.94 12.33
CA ASN A 69 5.58 -9.03 12.99
C ASN A 69 4.22 -8.96 12.29
N LEU A 70 4.22 -9.12 10.96
CA LEU A 70 3.02 -9.12 10.12
C LEU A 70 2.31 -10.49 10.08
N GLU A 71 2.98 -11.59 10.40
CA GLU A 71 2.48 -12.96 10.23
C GLU A 71 1.15 -13.25 10.93
N GLY A 72 0.17 -13.80 10.19
CA GLY A 72 -1.14 -14.18 10.70
C GLY A 72 -2.28 -13.34 10.13
N SER A 73 -3.43 -13.38 10.80
CA SER A 73 -4.69 -12.82 10.30
C SER A 73 -4.98 -11.42 10.85
N TRP A 74 -5.43 -10.54 9.96
CA TRP A 74 -5.79 -9.15 10.25
C TRP A 74 -7.17 -8.81 9.70
N LYS A 75 -7.85 -7.86 10.34
CA LYS A 75 -9.04 -7.21 9.79
C LYS A 75 -8.65 -5.89 9.12
N ILE A 76 -9.24 -5.62 7.97
CA ILE A 76 -9.11 -4.32 7.31
C ILE A 76 -10.22 -3.44 7.85
N VAL A 77 -9.84 -2.33 8.49
CA VAL A 77 -10.78 -1.37 9.06
C VAL A 77 -10.64 -0.03 8.36
N PRO A 78 -11.74 0.70 8.14
CA PRO A 78 -11.66 2.02 7.53
C PRO A 78 -10.98 2.97 8.52
N PRO A 79 -10.12 3.89 8.04
CA PRO A 79 -9.64 4.98 8.87
C PRO A 79 -10.81 5.73 9.52
N GLU A 80 -10.64 6.16 10.77
CA GLU A 80 -11.67 6.93 11.49
C GLU A 80 -12.10 8.15 10.66
N GLY A 81 -13.42 8.30 10.46
CA GLY A 81 -14.00 9.39 9.68
C GLY A 81 -13.84 9.26 8.16
N SER A 82 -13.30 8.15 7.64
CA SER A 82 -13.28 7.90 6.20
C SER A 82 -14.58 7.27 5.70
N SER A 83 -15.05 7.73 4.54
CA SER A 83 -16.19 7.16 3.81
C SER A 83 -15.73 6.24 2.67
N HIS A 84 -14.50 5.71 2.74
CA HIS A 84 -13.92 4.93 1.64
C HIS A 84 -14.45 3.50 1.72
N ASP A 85 -15.07 3.03 0.65
CA ASP A 85 -15.52 1.65 0.54
C ASP A 85 -14.32 0.72 0.49
N ILE A 86 -14.12 -0.05 1.55
CA ILE A 86 -13.07 -1.07 1.59
C ILE A 86 -13.57 -2.31 0.86
N MET A 87 -12.88 -2.66 -0.22
CA MET A 87 -13.23 -3.81 -1.04
C MET A 87 -13.01 -5.15 -0.31
N TYR A 88 -11.92 -5.28 0.45
CA TYR A 88 -11.58 -6.50 1.19
C TYR A 88 -11.68 -6.28 2.69
N THR A 89 -12.07 -7.28 3.47
CA THR A 89 -12.28 -7.10 4.92
C THR A 89 -11.25 -7.85 5.78
N THR A 90 -10.49 -8.76 5.19
CA THR A 90 -9.54 -9.62 5.90
C THR A 90 -8.24 -9.75 5.13
N VAL A 91 -7.11 -9.77 5.85
CA VAL A 91 -5.79 -10.11 5.31
C VAL A 91 -5.22 -11.27 6.08
N HIS A 92 -4.60 -12.22 5.39
CA HIS A 92 -3.80 -13.27 6.01
C HIS A 92 -2.38 -13.20 5.46
N VAL A 93 -1.40 -13.06 6.36
CA VAL A 93 0.02 -12.99 6.03
C VAL A 93 0.69 -14.31 6.37
N GLN A 94 1.42 -14.87 5.41
CA GLN A 94 2.21 -16.08 5.57
C GLN A 94 3.46 -15.98 4.68
N ASP A 95 4.62 -16.29 5.23
CA ASP A 95 5.92 -16.15 4.56
C ASP A 95 6.09 -14.71 4.02
N ASP A 96 6.39 -14.56 2.73
CA ASP A 96 6.52 -13.27 2.03
C ASP A 96 5.22 -12.81 1.36
N ARG A 97 4.08 -13.44 1.65
CA ARG A 97 2.80 -13.23 0.94
C ARG A 97 1.72 -12.72 1.86
N TYR A 98 0.78 -11.98 1.29
CA TYR A 98 -0.47 -11.65 1.93
C TYR A 98 -1.65 -11.94 1.02
N THR A 99 -2.73 -12.48 1.59
CA THR A 99 -3.96 -12.78 0.90
C THR A 99 -5.09 -11.91 1.42
N LEU A 100 -5.59 -11.03 0.56
CA LEU A 100 -6.79 -10.24 0.78
C LEU A 100 -8.03 -11.09 0.51
N SER A 101 -9.01 -11.06 1.41
CA SER A 101 -10.25 -11.83 1.28
C SER A 101 -11.45 -11.15 1.96
N GLY A 102 -12.64 -11.69 1.71
CA GLY A 102 -13.91 -11.14 2.20
C GLY A 102 -14.38 -9.90 1.41
N GLY A 103 -15.41 -9.24 1.91
CA GLY A 103 -16.06 -8.10 1.25
C GLY A 103 -16.84 -8.47 -0.01
N THR A 104 -17.48 -7.47 -0.61
CA THR A 104 -18.30 -7.62 -1.81
C THR A 104 -17.92 -6.56 -2.86
N ARG A 105 -18.26 -6.80 -4.12
CA ARG A 105 -18.20 -5.83 -5.22
C ARG A 105 -19.55 -5.73 -5.88
N LEU A 106 -19.87 -4.54 -6.38
CA LEU A 106 -21.03 -4.33 -7.23
C LEU A 106 -20.72 -4.78 -8.66
N THR A 107 -21.59 -5.62 -9.23
CA THR A 107 -21.54 -6.06 -10.62
C THR A 107 -22.87 -5.76 -11.31
N PHE A 108 -22.95 -5.93 -12.64
CA PHE A 108 -24.24 -5.86 -13.34
C PHE A 108 -25.29 -6.85 -12.79
N GLY A 109 -24.85 -7.93 -12.13
CA GLY A 109 -25.72 -8.92 -11.48
C GLY A 109 -26.02 -8.63 -10.01
N GLY A 110 -25.68 -7.45 -9.50
CA GLY A 110 -25.78 -7.09 -8.07
C GLY A 110 -24.47 -7.31 -7.31
N GLU A 111 -24.56 -7.34 -5.98
CA GLU A 111 -23.42 -7.56 -5.10
C GLU A 111 -22.92 -9.01 -5.19
N GLN A 112 -21.61 -9.17 -5.36
CA GLN A 112 -20.94 -10.47 -5.39
C GLN A 112 -19.74 -10.49 -4.44
N PRO A 113 -19.41 -11.63 -3.80
CA PRO A 113 -18.23 -11.73 -2.96
C PRO A 113 -16.95 -11.53 -3.78
N ASN A 114 -15.95 -10.88 -3.18
CA ASN A 114 -14.65 -10.69 -3.83
C ASN A 114 -13.85 -11.98 -3.91
N PRO A 115 -13.25 -12.34 -5.07
CA PRO A 115 -12.29 -13.41 -5.12
C PRO A 115 -11.08 -13.03 -4.27
N PRO A 116 -10.47 -13.98 -3.54
CA PRO A 116 -9.23 -13.73 -2.83
C PRO A 116 -8.14 -13.20 -3.77
N CYS A 117 -7.36 -12.23 -3.30
CA CYS A 117 -6.20 -11.72 -4.03
C CYS A 117 -4.95 -11.97 -3.19
N THR A 118 -4.01 -12.74 -3.73
CA THR A 118 -2.69 -12.94 -3.12
C THR A 118 -1.66 -12.07 -3.82
N GLU A 119 -0.85 -11.41 -3.01
CA GLU A 119 0.23 -10.51 -3.39
C GLU A 119 1.49 -10.83 -2.55
N HIS A 120 2.64 -10.34 -2.99
CA HIS A 120 3.93 -10.52 -2.31
C HIS A 120 4.41 -9.20 -1.71
N PHE A 121 5.07 -9.29 -0.56
CA PHE A 121 5.79 -8.16 0.01
C PHE A 121 7.08 -7.93 -0.78
N HIS A 122 7.31 -6.67 -1.13
CA HIS A 122 8.56 -6.20 -1.73
C HIS A 122 9.03 -4.98 -0.96
N PHE A 123 9.81 -5.20 0.10
CA PHE A 123 10.21 -4.13 1.00
C PHE A 123 11.33 -3.27 0.44
N TYR A 124 11.11 -1.96 0.41
CA TYR A 124 12.13 -0.96 0.08
C TYR A 124 12.19 0.10 1.18
N ARG A 125 13.40 0.55 1.48
CA ARG A 125 13.62 1.73 2.31
C ARG A 125 13.83 2.95 1.41
N GLY A 126 12.99 3.96 1.60
CA GLY A 126 13.10 5.24 0.91
C GLY A 126 14.19 6.15 1.48
N PRO A 127 14.49 7.27 0.79
CA PRO A 127 15.50 8.24 1.20
C PRO A 127 15.16 8.94 2.53
N GLU A 128 13.87 9.04 2.89
CA GLU A 128 13.41 9.61 4.16
C GLU A 128 13.22 8.53 5.24
N LYS A 129 13.76 7.33 5.00
CA LYS A 129 13.67 6.12 5.85
C LYS A 129 12.27 5.51 5.96
N GLU A 130 11.33 5.94 5.14
CA GLU A 130 10.02 5.31 5.00
C GLU A 130 10.15 3.90 4.41
N ILE A 131 9.22 3.01 4.76
CA ILE A 131 9.24 1.62 4.30
C ILE A 131 8.06 1.40 3.35
N TYR A 132 8.39 1.03 2.11
CA TYR A 132 7.44 0.62 1.09
C TYR A 132 7.22 -0.89 1.15
N LEU A 133 5.99 -1.34 0.92
CA LEU A 133 5.57 -2.74 1.10
C LEU A 133 5.45 -3.50 -0.23
N ASP A 134 5.34 -2.78 -1.34
CA ASP A 134 5.09 -3.32 -2.67
C ASP A 134 5.75 -2.46 -3.76
N TYR A 135 5.63 -2.90 -5.00
CA TYR A 135 6.21 -2.21 -6.16
C TYR A 135 5.46 -0.96 -6.62
N ILE A 136 4.25 -0.67 -6.10
CA ILE A 136 3.46 0.50 -6.52
C ILE A 136 3.54 1.68 -5.56
N GLY A 137 4.25 1.49 -4.45
CA GLY A 137 4.50 2.53 -3.47
C GLY A 137 3.48 2.57 -2.34
N THR A 138 2.93 1.42 -1.91
CA THR A 138 2.25 1.34 -0.61
C THR A 138 3.29 1.56 0.49
N VAL A 139 3.02 2.46 1.43
CA VAL A 139 3.98 2.91 2.45
C VAL A 139 3.40 2.80 3.85
N PHE A 140 4.18 2.33 4.83
CA PHE A 140 3.79 2.36 6.24
C PHE A 140 3.66 3.80 6.72
N THR A 141 2.55 4.11 7.39
CA THR A 141 2.35 5.41 8.06
C THR A 141 2.43 5.28 9.57
N LYS A 142 2.05 4.13 10.13
CA LYS A 142 2.15 3.85 11.56
C LYS A 142 2.24 2.34 11.80
N THR A 143 3.11 1.92 12.70
CA THR A 143 3.24 0.52 13.11
C THR A 143 3.16 0.40 14.61
N ASP A 144 2.19 -0.35 15.10
CA ASP A 144 2.00 -0.71 16.50
C ASP A 144 1.72 -2.21 16.58
N PHE A 145 2.76 -3.00 16.34
CA PHE A 145 2.65 -4.46 16.31
C PHE A 145 2.21 -5.04 17.65
N GLN A 146 2.58 -4.40 18.77
CA GLN A 146 2.21 -4.83 20.13
C GLN A 146 0.70 -4.74 20.36
N ASN A 147 0.07 -3.65 19.91
CA ASN A 147 -1.39 -3.52 19.98
C ASN A 147 -2.10 -4.08 18.75
N GLY A 148 -1.35 -4.76 17.86
CA GLY A 148 -1.90 -5.39 16.67
C GLY A 148 -2.53 -4.37 15.71
N ARG A 149 -1.94 -3.19 15.53
CA ARG A 149 -2.43 -2.17 14.60
C ARG A 149 -1.31 -1.71 13.67
N VAL A 150 -1.54 -1.78 12.37
CA VAL A 150 -0.67 -1.16 11.38
C VAL A 150 -1.49 -0.33 10.42
N GLU A 151 -0.94 0.83 10.05
CA GLU A 151 -1.55 1.77 9.13
C GLU A 151 -0.59 2.00 7.97
N PHE A 152 -1.14 2.04 6.78
CA PHE A 152 -0.39 2.30 5.57
C PHE A 152 -1.24 3.15 4.63
N ASN A 153 -0.55 3.88 3.77
CA ASN A 153 -1.16 4.59 2.67
C ASN A 153 -0.80 3.86 1.40
N ASN A 154 -1.79 3.23 0.77
CA ASN A 154 -1.52 2.37 -0.38
C ASN A 154 -1.00 3.16 -1.59
N GLY A 155 -0.55 2.44 -2.62
CA GLY A 155 -0.06 3.03 -3.86
C GLY A 155 -1.05 3.98 -4.55
N LEU A 156 -2.34 4.00 -4.19
CA LEU A 156 -3.38 4.86 -4.76
C LEU A 156 -3.79 6.04 -3.86
N ASN A 157 -3.00 6.32 -2.82
CA ASN A 157 -3.29 7.34 -1.81
C ASN A 157 -4.49 7.03 -0.90
N ILE A 158 -4.87 5.77 -0.74
CA ILE A 158 -5.97 5.36 0.13
C ILE A 158 -5.36 4.91 1.46
N PRO A 159 -5.70 5.58 2.58
CA PRO A 159 -5.27 5.12 3.89
C PRO A 159 -6.02 3.84 4.25
N VAL A 160 -5.31 2.86 4.77
CA VAL A 160 -5.84 1.56 5.14
C VAL A 160 -5.23 1.16 6.49
N VAL A 161 -6.07 0.55 7.33
CA VAL A 161 -5.67 0.08 8.65
C VAL A 161 -5.86 -1.43 8.69
N TRP A 162 -4.83 -2.14 9.13
CA TRP A 162 -4.94 -3.54 9.54
C TRP A 162 -4.93 -3.61 11.06
N GLN A 163 -5.90 -4.33 11.61
CA GLN A 163 -6.06 -4.51 13.04
C GLN A 163 -6.23 -5.99 13.39
N ARG A 164 -5.46 -6.46 14.38
CA ARG A 164 -5.69 -7.71 15.11
C ARG A 164 -6.55 -7.39 16.32
N GLY A 165 -7.48 -8.30 16.64
CA GLY A 165 -8.13 -8.35 17.94
C GLY A 165 -8.76 -7.04 18.45
N GLU A 166 -10.02 -6.82 18.10
CA GLU A 166 -11.00 -6.25 19.05
C GLU A 166 -12.19 -7.19 19.04
N ASN A 167 -12.03 -8.37 19.66
CA ASN A 167 -13.07 -9.30 20.12
C ASN A 167 -12.37 -10.57 20.62
N ASN A 168 -12.23 -10.70 21.94
CA ASN A 168 -11.93 -11.91 22.71
C ASN A 168 -11.68 -13.19 21.89
N SER A 169 -10.42 -13.55 21.63
CA SER A 169 -9.84 -14.89 21.89
C SER A 169 -8.51 -15.11 21.15
N SER A 170 -7.49 -15.44 21.95
CA SER A 170 -6.22 -16.11 21.61
C SER A 170 -5.32 -15.50 20.52
N SER A 171 -4.39 -14.64 20.95
CA SER A 171 -3.13 -14.37 20.22
C SER A 171 -2.04 -15.35 20.67
N PRO A 172 -1.16 -15.85 19.77
CA PRO A 172 0.12 -16.42 20.18
C PRO A 172 1.05 -15.33 20.71
N GLN A 173 1.90 -15.70 21.67
CA GLN A 173 2.80 -14.82 22.42
C GLN A 173 3.80 -14.08 21.51
N GLN A 174 3.76 -12.74 21.53
CA GLN A 174 4.79 -11.88 20.93
C GLN A 174 5.83 -11.48 22.00
N GLN A 175 7.12 -11.60 21.66
CA GLN A 175 8.25 -11.13 22.47
C GLN A 175 8.39 -9.61 22.36
N ASN A 176 8.68 -8.96 23.51
CA ASN A 176 8.98 -7.53 23.61
C ASN A 176 10.20 -7.15 22.76
N MET A 177 10.05 -6.15 21.90
CA MET A 177 11.12 -5.52 21.13
C MET A 177 11.13 -4.00 21.34
N PRO A 178 12.30 -3.34 21.22
CA PRO A 178 12.47 -1.91 21.45
C PRO A 178 11.84 -1.03 20.35
N SER A 179 11.19 0.04 20.77
CA SER A 179 10.40 0.96 19.96
C SER A 179 11.24 2.00 19.22
N ASP A 180 12.09 1.59 18.27
CA ASP A 180 12.81 2.52 17.39
C ASP A 180 12.35 2.37 15.92
N ILE A 181 11.05 2.53 15.67
CA ILE A 181 10.55 2.85 14.33
C ILE A 181 10.12 4.32 14.36
N VAL A 182 10.85 5.15 13.61
CA VAL A 182 10.61 6.59 13.47
C VAL A 182 9.21 6.80 12.89
N MET A 183 8.33 7.42 13.68
CA MET A 183 7.04 7.92 13.20
C MET A 183 7.30 8.96 12.11
N VAL A 184 6.95 8.66 10.86
CA VAL A 184 6.80 9.69 9.83
C VAL A 184 5.42 10.31 10.05
N THR A 185 5.37 11.36 10.87
CA THR A 185 4.20 12.23 10.90
C THR A 185 4.13 12.94 9.56
N ALA A 186 3.08 12.65 8.79
CA ALA A 186 2.74 13.35 7.56
C ALA A 186 2.26 14.79 7.86
N ASP A 187 3.13 15.61 8.45
CA ASP A 187 2.87 17.02 8.64
C ASP A 187 3.59 17.83 7.56
N LYS A 188 2.75 18.50 6.75
CA LYS A 188 3.08 19.61 5.84
C LYS A 188 3.88 19.28 4.58
N VAL A 189 3.18 18.73 3.58
CA VAL A 189 3.43 19.16 2.18
C VAL A 189 2.90 20.58 2.03
N THR A 190 3.68 21.56 2.47
CA THR A 190 3.45 22.97 2.12
C THR A 190 4.19 23.22 0.82
N ALA A 191 3.45 23.48 -0.26
CA ALA A 191 4.04 23.96 -1.50
C ALA A 191 4.64 25.35 -1.27
N VAL A 192 5.96 25.52 -1.32
CA VAL A 192 6.58 26.83 -1.57
C VAL A 192 7.92 26.69 -2.31
N PRO A 193 8.16 27.45 -3.40
CA PRO A 193 9.46 27.56 -4.03
C PRO A 193 10.38 28.51 -3.24
N GLY A 194 11.66 28.16 -3.11
CA GLY A 194 12.71 29.10 -2.69
C GLY A 194 13.40 28.75 -1.38
N VAL A 195 14.63 28.24 -1.52
CA VAL A 195 15.82 28.37 -0.64
C VAL A 195 15.60 28.94 0.77
N VAL A 196 15.88 28.14 1.83
CA VAL A 196 16.76 28.55 2.96
C VAL A 196 17.37 27.32 3.66
N GLN A 197 18.58 27.52 4.19
CA GLN A 197 19.53 26.59 4.81
C GLN A 197 19.03 25.83 6.07
N ALA A 198 19.60 24.64 6.28
CA ALA A 198 19.44 23.83 7.48
C ALA A 198 20.45 24.21 8.57
N THR A 199 19.97 24.33 9.81
CA THR A 199 20.81 24.36 11.02
C THR A 199 20.47 23.13 11.86
N VAL A 200 21.45 22.26 12.10
CA VAL A 200 21.34 21.11 13.00
C VAL A 200 21.77 21.56 14.40
N VAL A 201 20.90 21.39 15.39
CA VAL A 201 21.25 21.49 16.80
C VAL A 201 21.27 20.08 17.38
N VAL A 202 22.45 19.63 17.79
CA VAL A 202 22.63 18.41 18.58
C VAL A 202 22.52 18.82 20.05
N VAL A 203 21.60 18.21 20.79
CA VAL A 203 21.54 18.31 22.25
C VAL A 203 22.03 16.98 22.82
N SER A 204 23.12 17.08 23.59
CA SER A 204 23.79 16.01 24.34
C SER A 204 23.04 15.62 25.60
#